data_AF-A0A7C4TU49-F1
#
_entry.id   AF-A0A7C4TU49-F1
#
_cell.length_a   1.000
_cell.length_b   1.000
_cell.length_c   1.000
_cell.angle_alpha   90.00
_cell.angle_beta   90.00
_cell.angle_gamma   90.00
#
_symmetry.space_group_name_H-M   'P 1'
#
loop_
_entity.id
_entity.type
_entity.pdbx_description
1 polymer ?
#
loop_
_entity_poly.entity_id
_entity_poly.type
_entity_poly.pdbx_seq_one_letter_code
_entity_poly.pdbx_strand_id
1 'polypeptide(L)'
;MVDVLLTADRTLMSDYHHNEFIGFGTCAPPNVIPDWLYSFLFFPPIRTVKGVPVAAPYGLRKIEAQLIHEGFDVLTVAPNHLGKYLDNAKVLGIHVMDPFGLGPASSTF
;
A
#
# COMPACT_ATOMS: atom_id res chain seq x y z
N MET A 1 6.80 -19.57 -7.33
CA MET A 1 7.73 -18.91 -6.40
C MET A 1 7.91 -17.54 -6.99
N VAL A 2 7.54 -16.50 -6.24
CA VAL A 2 7.56 -15.13 -6.75
C VAL A 2 8.96 -14.57 -6.51
N ASP A 3 9.57 -13.94 -7.51
CA ASP A 3 10.87 -13.30 -7.31
C ASP A 3 10.72 -12.02 -6.48
N VAL A 4 9.76 -11.18 -6.85
CA VAL A 4 9.50 -9.89 -6.20
C VAL A 4 8.05 -9.75 -5.75
N LEU A 5 7.84 -9.67 -4.44
CA LEU A 5 6.55 -9.36 -3.85
C LEU A 5 6.46 -7.86 -3.58
N LEU A 6 5.43 -7.22 -4.11
CA LEU A 6 5.20 -5.78 -3.97
C LEU A 6 3.99 -5.52 -3.08
N THR A 7 4.07 -4.47 -2.26
CA THR A 7 2.96 -3.98 -1.45
C THR A 7 3.10 -2.47 -1.22
N ALA A 8 2.14 -1.88 -0.52
CA ALA A 8 2.22 -0.50 -0.04
C ALA A 8 1.71 -0.42 1.40
N ASP A 9 1.96 0.70 2.05
CA ASP A 9 1.28 0.99 3.31
C ASP A 9 -0.25 1.01 3.13
N ARG A 10 -0.96 0.82 4.24
CA ARG A 10 -2.42 0.68 4.22
C ARG A 10 -3.13 1.95 3.78
N THR A 11 -2.57 3.14 4.06
CA THR A 11 -3.23 4.39 3.68
C THR A 11 -3.16 4.60 2.18
N LEU A 12 -2.03 4.27 1.54
CA LEU A 12 -1.87 4.29 0.08
C LEU A 12 -2.59 3.13 -0.64
N MET A 13 -2.83 2.02 0.07
CA MET A 13 -3.58 0.88 -0.46
C MET A 13 -5.08 0.95 -0.08
N SER A 14 -5.67 2.12 -0.34
CA SER A 14 -7.06 2.48 -0.11
C SER A 14 -7.59 3.33 -1.27
N ASP A 15 -8.91 3.30 -1.49
CA ASP A 15 -9.61 4.20 -2.41
C ASP A 15 -10.28 5.37 -1.69
N TYR A 16 -10.10 5.50 -0.37
CA TYR A 16 -10.63 6.59 0.46
C TYR A 16 -12.16 6.78 0.33
N HIS A 17 -12.92 5.67 0.20
CA HIS A 17 -14.36 5.69 -0.12
C HIS A 17 -14.69 6.40 -1.43
N HIS A 18 -13.77 6.36 -2.39
CA HIS A 18 -13.84 7.08 -3.67
C HIS A 18 -13.90 8.61 -3.51
N ASN A 19 -13.41 9.13 -2.38
CA ASN A 19 -13.35 10.56 -2.12
C ASN A 19 -11.93 10.97 -1.71
N GLU A 20 -11.26 11.64 -2.63
CA GLU A 20 -9.92 12.19 -2.45
C GLU A 20 -9.79 13.12 -1.23
N PHE A 21 -10.83 13.87 -0.86
CA PHE A 21 -10.79 14.73 0.32
C PHE A 21 -10.82 13.96 1.64
N ILE A 22 -11.48 12.79 1.66
CA ILE A 22 -11.45 11.88 2.81
C ILE A 22 -10.04 11.36 3.01
N GLY A 23 -9.27 11.16 1.94
CA GLY A 23 -7.87 10.76 2.00
C GLY A 23 -6.98 11.71 2.83
N PHE A 24 -7.24 13.02 2.85
CA PHE A 24 -6.50 13.96 3.70
C PHE A 24 -6.63 13.66 5.19
N GLY A 25 -7.72 13.00 5.60
CA GLY A 25 -7.90 12.60 6.98
C GLY A 25 -6.86 11.58 7.44
N THR A 26 -6.12 10.92 6.54
CA THR A 26 -4.96 10.08 6.87
C THR A 26 -3.81 10.87 7.52
N CYS A 27 -3.76 12.20 7.32
CA CYS A 27 -2.78 13.10 7.92
C CYS A 27 -3.18 13.56 9.33
N ALA A 28 -4.38 13.23 9.80
CA ALA A 28 -4.81 13.64 11.13
C ALA A 28 -4.07 12.83 12.23
N PRO A 29 -3.90 13.40 13.44
CA PRO A 29 -3.33 12.66 14.55
C PRO A 29 -4.22 11.44 14.88
N PRO A 30 -3.69 10.21 14.86
CA PRO A 30 -4.50 9.00 15.07
C PRO A 30 -5.09 8.92 16.50
N ASN A 31 -4.54 9.67 17.45
CA ASN A 31 -4.86 9.56 18.88
C ASN A 31 -6.21 10.19 19.29
N VAL A 32 -7.00 10.71 18.35
CA VAL A 32 -8.28 11.36 18.66
C VAL A 32 -9.44 10.35 18.70
N ILE A 33 -9.36 9.26 17.93
CA ILE A 33 -10.40 8.23 17.82
C ILE A 33 -9.78 6.82 17.75
N PRO A 34 -10.53 5.75 18.06
CA PRO A 34 -10.00 4.39 17.96
C PRO A 34 -9.51 4.02 16.55
N ASP A 35 -8.39 3.29 16.45
CA ASP A 35 -7.73 2.93 15.18
C ASP A 35 -8.63 2.27 14.14
N TRP A 36 -9.55 1.40 14.60
CA TRP A 36 -10.49 0.71 13.72
C TRP A 36 -11.45 1.70 13.03
N LEU A 37 -11.89 2.73 13.78
CA LEU A 37 -12.78 3.77 13.28
C LEU A 37 -12.00 4.75 12.41
N TYR A 38 -10.79 5.12 12.80
CA TYR A 38 -9.89 5.96 12.00
C TYR A 38 -9.63 5.33 10.63
N SER A 39 -9.25 4.05 10.61
CA SER A 39 -9.03 3.28 9.38
C SER A 39 -10.30 3.15 8.55
N PHE A 40 -11.44 2.89 9.20
CA PHE A 40 -12.72 2.78 8.50
C PHE A 40 -13.13 4.09 7.85
N LEU A 41 -12.94 5.23 8.52
CA LEU A 41 -13.35 6.54 8.01
C LEU A 41 -12.44 7.02 6.87
N PHE A 42 -11.12 6.92 7.02
CA PHE A 42 -10.20 7.61 6.13
C PHE A 42 -9.49 6.70 5.13
N PHE A 43 -9.15 5.47 5.49
CA PHE A 43 -8.38 4.56 4.63
C PHE A 43 -8.91 3.12 4.70
N PRO A 44 -10.16 2.89 4.22
CA PRO A 44 -10.72 1.57 4.17
C PRO A 44 -9.84 0.63 3.32
N PRO A 45 -9.69 -0.65 3.67
CA PRO A 45 -8.90 -1.58 2.88
C PRO A 45 -9.43 -1.66 1.44
N ILE A 46 -8.54 -1.57 0.45
CA ILE A 46 -8.93 -1.74 -0.94
C ILE A 46 -9.48 -3.15 -1.19
N ARG A 47 -10.41 -3.26 -2.14
CA ARG A 47 -10.94 -4.56 -2.57
C ARG A 47 -9.83 -5.43 -3.14
N THR A 48 -9.82 -6.71 -2.74
CA THR A 48 -8.84 -7.69 -3.21
C THR A 48 -9.49 -8.96 -3.75
N VAL A 49 -8.83 -9.62 -4.70
CA VAL A 49 -9.15 -10.98 -5.16
C VAL A 49 -7.97 -11.87 -4.82
N LYS A 50 -8.14 -12.80 -3.87
CA LYS A 50 -7.03 -13.63 -3.35
C LYS A 50 -5.82 -12.76 -2.94
N GLY A 51 -6.05 -11.70 -2.17
CA GLY A 51 -4.99 -10.78 -1.72
C GLY A 51 -4.45 -9.80 -2.76
N VAL A 52 -4.68 -10.03 -4.06
CA VAL A 52 -4.29 -9.10 -5.13
C VAL A 52 -5.26 -7.93 -5.16
N PRO A 53 -4.79 -6.67 -5.02
CA PRO A 53 -5.68 -5.52 -4.96
C PRO A 53 -6.18 -5.13 -6.36
N VAL A 54 -7.45 -4.69 -6.45
CA VAL A 54 -8.06 -4.27 -7.74
C VAL A 54 -7.46 -2.99 -8.30
N ALA A 55 -6.94 -2.12 -7.44
CA ALA A 55 -6.11 -0.98 -7.79
C ALA A 55 -4.95 -0.86 -6.80
N ALA A 56 -3.89 -0.17 -7.18
CA ALA A 56 -2.73 0.08 -6.34
C ALA A 56 -2.12 1.43 -6.73
N PRO A 57 -1.26 2.04 -5.89
CA PRO A 57 -0.59 3.28 -6.22
C PRO A 57 0.05 3.25 -7.61
N TYR A 58 -0.15 4.30 -8.39
CA TYR A 58 0.31 4.34 -9.78
C TYR A 58 1.83 4.14 -9.92
N GLY A 59 2.61 4.72 -9.00
CA GLY A 59 4.06 4.50 -8.93
C GLY A 59 4.42 3.03 -8.75
N LEU A 60 3.71 2.32 -7.86
CA LEU A 60 3.89 0.89 -7.64
C LEU A 60 3.57 0.07 -8.89
N ARG A 61 2.47 0.39 -9.59
CA ARG A 61 2.11 -0.29 -10.86
C ARG A 61 3.14 -0.09 -11.97
N LYS A 62 3.80 1.08 -12.03
CA LYS A 62 4.90 1.31 -12.98
C LYS A 62 6.12 0.43 -12.66
N ILE A 63 6.49 0.32 -11.39
CA ILE A 63 7.60 -0.54 -10.95
C ILE A 63 7.28 -2.02 -11.22
N GLU A 64 6.06 -2.46 -10.89
CA GLU A 64 5.57 -3.80 -11.22
C GLU A 64 5.68 -4.09 -12.72
N ALA A 65 5.17 -3.18 -13.57
CA ALA A 65 5.23 -3.34 -15.02
C ALA A 65 6.68 -3.41 -15.55
N GLN A 66 7.59 -2.59 -15.01
CA GLN A 66 9.00 -2.62 -15.42
C GLN A 66 9.68 -3.92 -15.01
N LEU A 67 9.48 -4.40 -13.77
CA LEU A 67 10.09 -5.65 -13.31
C LEU A 67 9.59 -6.86 -14.12
N ILE A 68 8.30 -6.88 -14.46
CA ILE A 68 7.74 -7.90 -15.37
C ILE A 68 8.41 -7.81 -16.75
N HIS A 69 8.61 -6.61 -17.29
CA HIS A 69 9.28 -6.39 -18.56
C HIS A 69 10.74 -6.90 -18.58
N GLU A 70 11.46 -6.77 -17.46
CA GLU A 70 12.82 -7.32 -17.29
C GLU A 70 12.84 -8.85 -17.06
N GLY A 71 11.68 -9.51 -16.99
CA GLY A 71 11.55 -10.97 -16.90
C GLY A 71 11.49 -11.55 -15.49
N PHE A 72 11.22 -10.73 -14.46
CA PHE A 72 11.00 -11.21 -13.09
C PHE A 72 9.57 -11.72 -12.88
N ASP A 73 9.38 -12.71 -12.01
CA ASP A 73 8.05 -13.07 -11.49
C ASP A 73 7.66 -12.10 -10.36
N VAL A 74 6.63 -11.28 -10.60
CA VAL A 74 6.24 -10.18 -9.71
C VAL A 74 4.78 -10.30 -9.31
N LEU A 75 4.49 -10.07 -8.03
CA LEU A 75 3.13 -10.06 -7.52
C LEU A 75 2.90 -8.87 -6.60
N THR A 76 1.87 -8.07 -6.87
CA THR A 76 1.40 -7.05 -5.93
C THR A 76 0.29 -7.60 -5.02
N VAL A 77 0.46 -7.47 -3.71
CA VAL A 77 -0.48 -7.94 -2.68
C VAL A 77 -0.82 -6.82 -1.71
N ALA A 78 -2.08 -6.73 -1.29
CA ALA A 78 -2.50 -5.78 -0.26
C ALA A 78 -1.81 -6.07 1.08
N PRO A 79 -1.47 -5.05 1.89
CA PRO A 79 -0.68 -5.23 3.11
C PRO A 79 -1.32 -6.21 4.10
N ASN A 80 -2.65 -6.21 4.19
CA ASN A 80 -3.41 -7.11 5.09
C ASN A 80 -3.37 -8.60 4.67
N HIS A 81 -2.86 -8.93 3.48
CA HIS A 81 -2.77 -10.29 2.96
C HIS A 81 -1.32 -10.79 2.83
N LEU A 82 -0.34 -9.95 3.18
CA LEU A 82 1.08 -10.18 2.92
C LEU A 82 1.59 -11.50 3.49
N GLY A 83 1.16 -11.87 4.71
CA GLY A 83 1.62 -13.06 5.42
C GLY A 83 1.47 -14.38 4.64
N LYS A 84 0.51 -14.48 3.73
CA LYS A 84 0.29 -15.69 2.92
C LYS A 84 1.28 -15.85 1.76
N TYR A 85 2.00 -14.79 1.42
CA TYR A 85 2.87 -14.72 0.23
C TYR A 85 4.35 -14.53 0.57
N LEU A 86 4.67 -14.08 1.79
CA LEU A 86 6.04 -13.76 2.21
C LEU A 86 7.01 -14.92 2.03
N ASP A 87 6.65 -16.13 2.46
CA ASP A 87 7.56 -17.29 2.39
C ASP A 87 7.91 -17.72 0.96
N ASN A 88 7.11 -17.29 -0.02
CA ASN A 88 7.29 -17.62 -1.43
C ASN A 88 8.06 -16.56 -2.21
N ALA A 89 8.45 -15.45 -1.56
CA ALA A 89 9.06 -14.29 -2.17
C ALA A 89 10.55 -14.21 -1.84
N LYS A 90 11.39 -13.87 -2.84
CA LYS A 90 12.83 -13.61 -2.60
C LYS A 90 13.07 -12.18 -2.10
N VAL A 91 12.30 -11.23 -2.61
CA VAL A 91 12.39 -9.81 -2.28
C VAL A 91 11.00 -9.26 -1.94
N LEU A 92 10.91 -8.43 -0.91
CA LEU A 92 9.73 -7.65 -0.56
C LEU A 92 9.98 -6.17 -0.85
N GLY A 93 9.24 -5.61 -1.81
CA GLY A 93 9.19 -4.17 -2.07
C GLY A 93 7.98 -3.53 -1.40
N ILE A 94 8.21 -2.46 -0.64
CA ILE A 94 7.16 -1.71 0.05
C ILE A 94 7.13 -0.28 -0.49
N HIS A 95 6.01 0.11 -1.07
CA HIS A 95 5.76 1.49 -1.50
C HIS A 95 5.19 2.30 -0.34
N VAL A 96 5.86 3.40 -0.01
CA VAL A 96 5.45 4.32 1.04
C VAL A 96 5.72 5.75 0.59
N MET A 97 4.89 6.68 1.05
CA MET A 97 5.11 8.11 0.79
C MET A 97 6.25 8.66 1.66
N ASP A 98 6.28 8.29 2.94
CA ASP A 98 7.25 8.73 3.94
C ASP A 98 7.60 7.54 4.84
N PRO A 99 8.70 6.82 4.58
CA PRO A 99 9.08 5.63 5.35
C PRO A 99 9.41 5.94 6.82
N PHE A 100 9.76 7.19 7.14
CA PHE A 100 10.16 7.59 8.49
C PHE A 100 9.01 8.21 9.29
N GLY A 101 7.94 8.64 8.63
CA GLY A 101 6.75 9.21 9.25
C GLY A 101 6.99 10.57 9.90
N LEU A 102 8.00 11.32 9.45
CA LEU A 102 8.37 12.62 10.03
C LEU A 102 7.55 13.77 9.42
N GLY A 103 7.21 13.66 8.12
CA GLY A 103 6.46 14.63 7.29
C GLY A 103 7.20 15.96 7.05
N PRO A 104 6.92 16.76 5.99
CA PRO A 104 6.09 16.58 4.80
C PRO A 104 6.91 15.87 3.72
N ALA A 105 6.52 14.65 3.38
CA ALA A 105 7.35 13.66 2.67
C ALA A 105 8.79 13.62 3.24
N SER A 106 8.88 13.32 4.54
CA SER A 106 10.11 13.19 5.33
C SER A 106 10.84 14.47 5.75
N SER A 107 10.20 15.64 5.59
CA SER A 107 10.69 16.98 5.99
C SER A 107 11.51 17.77 4.96
N THR A 108 11.21 17.51 3.68
CA THR A 108 11.45 18.36 2.50
C THR A 108 12.74 18.20 1.68
N PHE A 109 13.55 17.13 1.83
CA PHE A 109 14.64 16.80 0.88
C PHE A 109 14.93 15.30 0.77
#